data_AF-A0A1V9VBX8-F1
#
_entry.id   AF-A0A1V9VBX8-F1
#
_cell.length_a   1.000
_cell.length_b   1.000
_cell.length_c   1.000
_cell.angle_alpha   90.00
_cell.angle_beta   90.00
_cell.angle_gamma   90.00
#
_symmetry.space_group_name_H-M   'P 1'
#
loop_
_entity.id
_entity.type
_entity.pdbx_description
1 polymer ?
#
loop_
_entity_poly.entity_id
_entity_poly.type
_entity_poly.pdbx_seq_one_letter_code
_entity_poly.pdbx_strand_id
1 'polypeptide(L)'
;MSSLYSQLSVLKDDEDFFLNSRTNKTIKEIQKELNITIDEAMVLSIIMSYQIQDTYSTSFDTLKKDFKLQSDEYLKYLNIAYKLEKKGFIALAEERRRGRSSRISPEFNVDDMIFNKLILGYDYLDDVDFSDIYSVVKN
;
A
#
# COMPACT_ATOMS: atom_id res chain seq x y z
N MET A 1 -7.42 17.44 -13.59
CA MET A 1 -6.81 16.79 -12.41
C MET A 1 -6.62 15.34 -12.77
N SER A 2 -5.41 14.80 -12.61
CA SER A 2 -5.17 13.36 -12.74
C SER A 2 -5.76 12.66 -11.51
N SER A 3 -6.41 11.51 -11.71
CA SER A 3 -6.93 10.69 -10.59
C SER A 3 -5.78 10.16 -9.74
N LEU A 4 -6.03 9.88 -8.46
CA LEU A 4 -5.03 9.26 -7.57
C LEU A 4 -4.48 7.96 -8.18
N TYR A 5 -5.34 7.17 -8.83
CA TYR A 5 -4.95 6.00 -9.60
C TYR A 5 -3.85 6.30 -10.63
N SER A 6 -4.07 7.30 -11.50
CA SER A 6 -3.09 7.63 -12.55
C SER A 6 -1.79 8.21 -11.99
N GLN A 7 -1.81 8.83 -10.81
CA GLN A 7 -0.61 9.31 -10.14
C GLN A 7 0.17 8.18 -9.48
N LEU A 8 -0.54 7.23 -8.84
CA LEU A 8 0.07 6.04 -8.25
C LEU A 8 0.62 5.10 -9.30
N SER A 9 -0.06 4.95 -10.44
CA SER A 9 0.34 4.02 -11.49
C SER A 9 1.69 4.33 -12.11
N VAL A 10 2.21 5.56 -12.00
CA VAL A 10 3.52 5.93 -12.60
C VAL A 10 4.68 5.87 -11.60
N LEU A 11 4.40 5.67 -10.30
CA LEU A 11 5.45 5.71 -9.27
C LEU A 11 6.46 4.57 -9.37
N LYS A 12 6.03 3.39 -9.83
CA LYS A 12 6.91 2.25 -10.07
C LYS A 12 7.98 2.56 -11.14
N ASP A 13 7.64 3.38 -12.12
CA ASP A 13 8.51 3.73 -13.23
C ASP A 13 9.47 4.89 -12.90
N ASP A 14 9.33 5.52 -11.73
CA ASP A 14 10.19 6.61 -11.25
C ASP A 14 11.43 6.07 -10.53
N GLU A 15 12.55 5.90 -11.23
CA GLU A 15 13.80 5.38 -10.64
C GLU A 15 14.26 6.15 -9.39
N ASP A 16 13.93 7.46 -9.31
CA ASP A 16 14.30 8.34 -8.19
C ASP A 16 13.20 8.44 -7.12
N PHE A 17 12.18 7.57 -7.17
CA PHE A 17 11.02 7.60 -6.28
C PHE A 17 11.38 7.77 -4.80
N PHE A 18 12.30 6.94 -4.29
CA PHE A 18 12.69 6.98 -2.88
C PHE A 18 13.40 8.29 -2.50
N LEU A 19 14.14 8.91 -3.43
CA LEU A 19 14.84 10.18 -3.22
C LEU A 19 13.84 11.35 -3.19
N ASN A 20 12.81 11.32 -4.05
CA ASN A 20 11.85 12.40 -4.24
C ASN A 20 10.54 12.22 -3.45
N SER A 21 10.36 11.07 -2.80
CA SER A 21 9.15 10.69 -2.08
C SER A 21 8.60 11.76 -1.12
N ARG A 22 9.49 12.43 -0.38
CA ARG A 22 9.10 13.44 0.62
C ARG A 22 8.54 14.73 0.03
N THR A 23 8.83 15.03 -1.24
CA THR A 23 8.30 16.19 -1.94
C THR A 23 7.12 15.83 -2.84
N ASN A 24 6.89 14.54 -3.10
CA ASN A 24 5.79 14.04 -3.90
C ASN A 24 4.42 14.40 -3.28
N LYS A 25 3.55 15.03 -4.08
CA LYS A 25 2.23 15.51 -3.63
C LYS A 25 1.28 14.36 -3.33
N THR A 26 1.28 13.33 -4.17
CA THR A 26 0.45 12.12 -4.03
C THR A 26 0.73 11.41 -2.70
N ILE A 27 2.01 11.30 -2.32
CA ILE A 27 2.40 10.68 -1.05
C ILE A 27 1.90 11.52 0.14
N LYS A 28 1.96 12.85 0.05
CA LYS A 28 1.41 13.75 1.09
C LYS A 28 -0.10 13.70 1.21
N GLU A 29 -0.81 13.51 0.10
CA GLU A 29 -2.26 13.34 0.09
C GLU A 29 -2.63 12.05 0.83
N ILE A 30 -2.01 10.91 0.48
CA ILE A 30 -2.21 9.62 1.16
C ILE A 30 -1.84 9.70 2.64
N GLN A 31 -0.72 10.37 2.96
CA GLN A 31 -0.29 10.60 4.34
C GLN A 31 -1.39 11.28 5.16
N LYS A 32 -1.99 12.34 4.62
CA LYS A 32 -3.03 13.12 5.29
C LYS A 32 -4.33 12.33 5.42
N GLU A 33 -4.73 11.62 4.37
CA GLU A 33 -5.99 10.88 4.32
C GLU A 33 -6.01 9.69 5.28
N LEU A 34 -4.88 8.95 5.37
CA LEU A 34 -4.76 7.79 6.25
C LEU A 34 -4.18 8.12 7.64
N ASN A 35 -3.80 9.37 7.88
CA ASN A 35 -3.15 9.82 9.11
C ASN A 35 -1.94 8.93 9.53
N ILE A 36 -1.05 8.69 8.57
CA ILE A 36 0.18 7.89 8.74
C ILE A 36 1.44 8.75 8.60
N THR A 37 2.61 8.19 8.90
CA THR A 37 3.88 8.91 8.69
C THR A 37 4.22 9.03 7.20
N ILE A 38 5.03 10.01 6.81
CA ILE A 38 5.45 10.17 5.40
C ILE A 38 6.19 8.94 4.86
N ASP A 39 6.99 8.27 5.70
CA ASP A 39 7.72 7.07 5.31
C ASP A 39 6.77 5.87 5.13
N GLU A 40 5.72 5.77 5.97
CA GLU A 40 4.64 4.78 5.80
C GLU A 40 3.83 5.04 4.53
N ALA A 41 3.44 6.30 4.27
CA ALA A 41 2.73 6.67 3.05
C ALA A 41 3.55 6.35 1.81
N MET A 42 4.85 6.65 1.81
CA MET A 42 5.75 6.32 0.70
C MET A 42 5.78 4.82 0.40
N VAL A 43 6.00 3.98 1.42
CA VAL A 43 6.05 2.52 1.24
C VAL A 43 4.68 1.98 0.79
N LEU A 44 3.58 2.51 1.34
CA LEU A 44 2.24 2.13 0.90
C LEU A 44 2.00 2.51 -0.57
N SER A 45 2.36 3.73 -0.98
CA SER A 45 2.17 4.22 -2.35
C SER A 45 2.92 3.38 -3.37
N ILE A 46 4.15 2.95 -3.07
CA ILE A 46 4.88 2.10 -4.02
C ILE A 46 4.28 0.70 -4.10
N ILE A 47 3.85 0.10 -2.99
CA ILE A 47 3.14 -1.19 -3.03
C ILE A 47 1.85 -1.07 -3.84
N MET A 48 1.07 0.00 -3.64
CA MET A 48 -0.12 0.28 -4.44
C MET A 48 0.20 0.41 -5.93
N SER A 49 1.32 1.06 -6.28
CA SER A 49 1.75 1.23 -7.67
C SER A 49 1.97 -0.11 -8.39
N TYR A 50 2.67 -1.05 -7.73
CA TYR A 50 2.85 -2.41 -8.26
C TYR A 50 1.53 -3.17 -8.35
N GLN A 51 0.66 -3.03 -7.33
CA GLN A 51 -0.64 -3.70 -7.33
C GLN A 51 -1.56 -3.21 -8.47
N ILE A 52 -1.44 -1.94 -8.85
CA ILE A 52 -2.16 -1.35 -9.98
C ILE A 52 -1.64 -1.87 -11.32
N GLN A 53 -0.31 -2.01 -11.48
CA GLN A 53 0.29 -2.32 -12.78
C GLN A 53 0.44 -3.82 -13.08
N ASP A 54 0.83 -4.64 -12.09
CA ASP A 54 1.29 -6.01 -12.34
C ASP A 54 0.31 -7.07 -11.81
N THR A 55 0.24 -7.21 -10.49
CA THR A 55 -0.39 -8.34 -9.79
C THR A 55 -1.02 -7.91 -8.48
N TYR A 56 -2.05 -8.61 -8.04
CA TYR A 56 -2.76 -8.32 -6.77
C TYR A 56 -1.82 -8.31 -5.54
N SER A 57 -0.69 -9.02 -5.58
CA SER A 57 0.38 -8.97 -4.59
C SER A 57 1.68 -8.42 -5.16
N THR A 58 2.48 -7.79 -4.30
CA THR A 58 3.80 -7.22 -4.60
C THR A 58 4.87 -7.93 -3.79
N SER A 59 5.83 -8.55 -4.46
CA SER A 59 7.03 -9.09 -3.81
C SER A 59 7.98 -7.96 -3.43
N PHE A 60 8.35 -7.89 -2.15
CA PHE A 60 9.26 -6.86 -1.68
C PHE A 60 10.67 -7.03 -2.26
N ASP A 61 11.06 -8.24 -2.69
CA ASP A 61 12.34 -8.47 -3.39
C ASP A 61 12.36 -7.82 -4.78
N THR A 62 11.20 -7.68 -5.43
CA THR A 62 11.07 -6.95 -6.70
C THR A 62 11.38 -5.46 -6.49
N LEU A 63 10.86 -4.85 -5.42
CA LEU A 63 11.19 -3.47 -5.06
C LEU A 63 12.71 -3.27 -4.86
N LYS A 64 13.39 -4.25 -4.25
CA LYS A 64 14.84 -4.19 -4.07
C LYS A 64 15.57 -4.10 -5.41
N LYS A 65 15.15 -4.92 -6.39
CA LYS A 65 15.77 -5.02 -7.70
C LYS A 65 15.51 -3.79 -8.54
N ASP A 66 14.26 -3.37 -8.63
CA ASP A 66 13.84 -2.28 -9.52
C ASP A 66 14.44 -0.94 -9.08
N PHE A 67 14.48 -0.68 -7.77
CA PHE A 67 15.05 0.56 -7.21
C PHE A 67 16.50 0.44 -6.77
N LYS A 68 17.17 -0.69 -7.04
CA LYS A 68 18.59 -0.94 -6.71
C LYS A 68 18.92 -0.64 -5.24
N LEU A 69 17.99 -0.96 -4.33
CA LEU A 69 18.08 -0.62 -2.91
C LEU A 69 19.26 -1.31 -2.23
N GLN A 70 20.01 -0.56 -1.42
CA GLN A 70 21.03 -1.13 -0.55
C GLN A 70 20.38 -1.99 0.55
N SER A 71 21.12 -2.93 1.12
CA SER A 71 20.59 -3.85 2.14
C SER A 71 20.00 -3.14 3.35
N ASP A 72 20.60 -2.03 3.79
CA ASP A 72 20.10 -1.26 4.94
C ASP A 72 18.79 -0.52 4.61
N GLU A 73 18.70 0.06 3.41
CA GLU A 73 17.50 0.73 2.92
C GLU A 73 16.36 -0.27 2.74
N TYR A 74 16.67 -1.43 2.16
CA TYR A 74 15.75 -2.54 2.02
C TYR A 74 15.14 -2.94 3.37
N LEU A 75 15.98 -3.17 4.39
CA LEU A 75 15.52 -3.56 5.73
C LEU A 75 14.71 -2.45 6.40
N LYS A 76 15.07 -1.19 6.17
CA LYS A 76 14.32 -0.03 6.67
C LYS A 76 12.89 -0.02 6.09
N TYR A 77 12.75 -0.12 4.77
CA TYR A 77 11.44 -0.10 4.11
C TYR A 77 10.63 -1.36 4.41
N LEU A 78 11.28 -2.52 4.51
CA LEU A 78 10.64 -3.77 4.91
C LEU A 78 10.06 -3.67 6.33
N ASN A 79 10.80 -3.06 7.27
CA ASN A 79 10.29 -2.82 8.62
C ASN A 79 9.07 -1.88 8.63
N ILE A 80 9.04 -0.90 7.74
CA ILE A 80 7.86 -0.02 7.56
C ILE A 80 6.68 -0.82 7.00
N ALA A 81 6.90 -1.69 6.00
CA ALA A 81 5.85 -2.57 5.48
C ALA A 81 5.25 -3.45 6.59
N TYR A 82 6.07 -4.05 7.45
CA TYR A 82 5.57 -4.79 8.61
C TYR A 82 4.79 -3.94 9.63
N LYS A 83 5.10 -2.64 9.76
CA LYS A 83 4.30 -1.73 10.59
C LYS A 83 2.95 -1.44 9.94
N LEU A 84 2.92 -1.23 8.63
CA LEU A 84 1.70 -1.05 7.86
C LEU A 84 0.80 -2.28 7.95
N GLU A 85 1.39 -3.47 7.89
CA GLU A 85 0.68 -4.75 8.05
C GLU A 85 0.00 -4.85 9.41
N LYS A 86 0.72 -4.58 10.51
CA LYS A 86 0.15 -4.57 11.86
C LYS A 86 -0.96 -3.54 12.07
N LYS A 87 -0.96 -2.46 11.27
CA LYS A 87 -2.00 -1.42 11.30
C LYS A 87 -3.18 -1.74 10.38
N GLY A 88 -3.13 -2.84 9.61
CA GLY A 88 -4.18 -3.24 8.69
C GLY A 88 -4.17 -2.51 7.34
N PHE A 89 -3.08 -1.81 6.98
CA PHE A 89 -2.99 -1.12 5.68
C PHE A 89 -2.66 -2.06 4.52
N ILE A 90 -1.90 -3.10 4.82
CA ILE A 90 -1.50 -4.14 3.88
C ILE A 90 -1.62 -5.50 4.58
N ALA A 91 -1.73 -6.57 3.81
CA ALA A 91 -1.72 -7.94 4.30
C ALA A 91 -0.59 -8.73 3.63
N LEU A 92 -0.19 -9.83 4.26
CA LEU A 92 0.70 -10.81 3.63
C LEU A 92 -0.11 -11.65 2.65
N ALA A 93 0.29 -11.66 1.38
CA ALA A 93 -0.43 -12.37 0.32
C ALA A 93 -0.38 -13.90 0.51
N GLU A 94 0.69 -14.41 1.12
CA GLU A 94 0.91 -15.84 1.34
C GLU A 94 0.67 -16.27 2.80
N GLU A 95 -0.60 -16.38 3.18
CA GLU A 95 -1.00 -17.22 4.34
C GLU A 95 -1.80 -18.47 3.95
N ARG A 96 -2.35 -18.54 2.72
CA ARG A 96 -3.36 -19.58 2.42
C ARG A 96 -2.86 -20.91 1.87
N ARG A 97 -1.62 -21.11 1.38
CA ARG A 97 -1.30 -22.38 0.68
C ARG A 97 0.04 -23.10 0.89
N ARG A 98 1.16 -22.47 1.30
CA ARG A 98 2.42 -23.24 1.52
C ARG A 98 3.24 -22.63 2.65
N GLY A 99 3.55 -23.45 3.65
CA GLY A 99 4.22 -23.02 4.87
C GLY A 99 5.57 -22.35 4.61
N ARG A 100 5.78 -21.22 5.31
CA ARG A 100 6.94 -20.31 5.36
C ARG A 100 6.86 -19.14 4.36
N SER A 101 6.15 -18.09 4.76
CA SER A 101 6.44 -16.75 4.22
C SER A 101 7.87 -16.37 4.61
N SER A 102 8.66 -15.96 3.63
CA SER A 102 10.01 -15.46 3.89
C SER A 102 9.89 -14.11 4.60
N ARG A 103 10.35 -14.03 5.86
CA ARG A 103 10.37 -12.75 6.59
C ARG A 103 11.24 -11.68 5.92
N ILE A 104 12.15 -12.10 5.06
CA ILE A 104 13.14 -11.23 4.41
C ILE A 104 12.75 -10.97 2.95
N SER A 105 11.74 -11.66 2.40
CA SER A 105 11.23 -11.42 1.06
C SER A 105 9.72 -11.73 0.99
N PRO A 106 8.90 -10.99 1.76
CA PRO A 106 7.47 -11.22 1.79
C PRO A 106 6.78 -10.70 0.52
N GLU A 107 5.59 -11.21 0.27
CA GLU A 107 4.63 -10.61 -0.65
C GLU A 107 3.53 -9.90 0.14
N PHE A 108 3.28 -8.64 -0.22
CA PHE A 108 2.21 -7.85 0.38
C PHE A 108 1.14 -7.50 -0.64
N ASN A 109 -0.11 -7.42 -0.19
CA ASN A 109 -1.21 -6.81 -0.92
C ASN A 109 -1.81 -5.70 -0.06
N VAL A 110 -2.29 -4.64 -0.69
CA VAL A 110 -3.02 -3.56 -0.02
C VAL A 110 -4.41 -4.07 0.32
N ASP A 111 -4.91 -3.70 1.50
CA ASP A 111 -6.27 -4.04 1.91
C ASP A 111 -7.29 -3.46 0.92
N ASP A 112 -8.25 -4.27 0.48
CA ASP A 112 -9.21 -3.89 -0.55
C ASP A 112 -10.06 -2.68 -0.14
N MET A 113 -10.40 -2.53 1.15
CA MET A 113 -11.17 -1.39 1.62
C MET A 113 -10.38 -0.10 1.49
N ILE A 114 -9.10 -0.14 1.85
CA ILE A 114 -8.21 1.01 1.81
C ILE A 114 -7.91 1.37 0.36
N PHE A 115 -7.66 0.37 -0.48
CA PHE A 115 -7.49 0.56 -1.91
C PHE A 115 -8.73 1.23 -2.52
N ASN A 116 -9.93 0.71 -2.26
CA ASN A 116 -11.17 1.26 -2.80
C ASN A 116 -11.49 2.65 -2.26
N LYS A 117 -11.26 2.90 -0.96
CA LYS A 117 -11.44 4.22 -0.37
C LYS A 117 -10.55 5.26 -1.06
N LEU A 118 -9.26 4.97 -1.23
CA LEU A 118 -8.30 5.89 -1.84
C LEU A 118 -8.51 6.05 -3.36
N ILE A 119 -8.77 4.95 -4.07
CA ILE A 119 -8.80 4.94 -5.54
C ILE A 119 -10.18 5.28 -6.10
N LEU A 120 -11.23 4.73 -5.50
CA LEU A 120 -12.61 4.88 -5.97
C LEU A 120 -13.38 5.96 -5.20
N GLY A 121 -12.83 6.48 -4.09
CA GLY A 121 -13.51 7.44 -3.24
C GLY A 121 -14.74 6.86 -2.55
N TYR A 122 -14.80 5.53 -2.43
CA TYR A 122 -15.95 4.81 -1.88
C TYR A 122 -15.52 4.08 -0.61
N ASP A 123 -16.04 4.53 0.53
CA ASP A 123 -15.93 3.80 1.79
C ASP A 123 -17.17 2.92 1.95
N TYR A 124 -17.00 1.60 1.81
CA TYR A 124 -18.11 0.63 1.94
C TYR A 124 -18.76 0.64 3.34
N LEU A 125 -18.13 1.30 4.31
CA LEU A 125 -18.63 1.41 5.68
C LEU A 125 -19.14 2.80 6.04
N ASP A 126 -19.06 3.81 5.16
CA ASP A 126 -19.52 5.17 5.48
C ASP A 126 -21.03 5.19 5.81
N ASP A 127 -21.82 4.34 5.15
CA ASP A 127 -23.27 4.20 5.39
C ASP A 127 -23.62 3.09 6.40
N VAL A 128 -22.62 2.40 6.96
CA VAL A 128 -22.82 1.28 7.89
C VAL A 128 -22.86 1.80 9.33
N ASP A 129 -24.07 1.87 9.89
CA ASP A 129 -24.23 2.04 11.33
C ASP A 129 -23.91 0.73 12.05
N PHE A 130 -22.75 0.67 12.70
CA PHE A 130 -22.33 -0.49 13.52
C PHE A 130 -23.22 -0.75 14.75
N SER A 131 -24.13 0.17 15.06
CA SER A 131 -25.13 0.03 16.10
C SER A 131 -26.41 -0.65 15.59
N ASP A 132 -26.64 -0.67 14.27
CA ASP A 132 -27.76 -1.34 13.60
C ASP A 132 -27.23 -2.51 12.75
N ILE A 133 -27.41 -3.75 13.21
CA ILE A 133 -26.98 -4.96 12.48
C ILE A 133 -27.63 -5.12 11.09
N TYR A 134 -28.70 -4.36 10.80
CA TYR A 134 -29.38 -4.35 9.50
C TYR A 134 -28.93 -3.21 8.59
N SER A 135 -28.02 -2.33 9.04
CA SER A 135 -27.48 -1.23 8.22
C SER A 135 -26.80 -1.74 6.95
N VAL A 136 -26.18 -2.93 7.03
CA VAL A 136 -25.52 -3.61 5.90
C VAL A 136 -26.50 -4.08 4.81
N VAL A 137 -27.80 -4.22 5.12
CA VAL A 137 -28.82 -4.81 4.22
C VAL A 137 -29.72 -3.75 3.57
N LYS A 138 -29.62 -2.47 3.97
CA LYS A 138 -30.53 -1.40 3.52
C LYS A 138 -30.22 -0.81 2.13
N ASN A 139 -29.25 -1.34 1.41
CA ASN A 139 -28.90 -0.90 0.05
C ASN A 139 -29.51 -1.77 -1.04
#